data_AF-A0A0L7QTI4-F1
#
_entry.id   AF-A0A0L7QTI4-F1
#
_cell.length_a   1.000
_cell.length_b   1.000
_cell.length_c   1.000
_cell.angle_alpha   90.00
_cell.angle_beta   90.00
_cell.angle_gamma   90.00
#
_symmetry.space_group_name_H-M   'P 1'
#
loop_
_entity.id
_entity.type
_entity.pdbx_description
1 polymer ?
#
loop_
_entity_poly.entity_id
_entity_poly.type
_entity_poly.pdbx_seq_one_letter_code
_entity_poly.pdbx_strand_id
1 'polypeptide(L)' 'MDPIVTCPYDVTHRIHKSVLPYHLVRCRKNHPLEKVQCPFDAFHVVDKEYLEV' A
#
# COMPACT_ATOMS: atom_id res chain seq x y z
N MET A 1 11.33 15.92 -7.99
CA MET A 1 9.88 16.00 -7.71
C MET A 1 9.47 14.68 -7.10
N ASP A 2 8.79 14.69 -5.95
CA ASP A 2 8.23 13.46 -5.38
C ASP A 2 6.97 13.05 -6.19
N PRO A 3 6.91 11.83 -6.75
CA PRO A 3 5.80 11.41 -7.59
C PRO A 3 4.56 11.08 -6.74
N ILE A 4 3.40 11.50 -7.21
CA ILE A 4 2.11 11.16 -6.58
C ILE A 4 1.64 9.82 -7.15
N VAL A 5 1.35 8.87 -6.27
CA VAL A 5 0.86 7.53 -6.59
C VAL A 5 -0.54 7.32 -6.02
N THR A 6 -1.30 6.41 -6.62
CA THR A 6 -2.62 6.02 -6.12
C THR A 6 -2.47 4.95 -5.04
N CYS A 7 -3.27 5.03 -3.97
CA CYS A 7 -3.23 4.03 -2.90
C CYS A 7 -3.73 2.66 -3.40
N PRO A 8 -3.04 1.56 -3.08
CA PRO A 8 -3.47 0.21 -3.45
C PRO A 8 -4.70 -0.30 -2.66
N TYR A 9 -5.05 0.34 -1.55
CA TYR A 9 -6.25 0.01 -0.77
C TYR A 9 -7.49 0.80 -1.21
N ASP A 10 -7.30 2.00 -1.77
CA ASP A 10 -8.38 2.90 -2.16
C ASP A 10 -7.96 3.80 -3.34
N VAL A 11 -8.67 3.68 -4.46
CA VAL A 11 -8.35 4.39 -5.70
C VAL A 11 -8.60 5.89 -5.64
N THR A 12 -9.33 6.39 -4.64
CA THR A 12 -9.60 7.82 -4.45
C THR A 12 -8.42 8.53 -3.80
N HIS A 13 -7.58 7.80 -3.07
CA HIS A 13 -6.41 8.34 -2.41
C HIS A 13 -5.23 8.52 -3.40
N ARG A 14 -4.80 9.77 -3.57
CA ARG A 14 -3.58 10.13 -4.31
C ARG A 14 -2.58 10.75 -3.37
N ILE A 15 -1.41 10.14 -3.26
CA ILE A 15 -0.47 10.39 -2.16
C ILE A 15 0.94 10.43 -2.70
N HIS A 16 1.76 11.29 -2.12
CA HIS A 16 3.19 11.35 -2.35
C HIS A 16 3.84 9.99 -2.10
N LYS A 17 4.67 9.52 -3.05
CA LYS A 17 5.33 8.21 -2.93
C LYS A 17 6.10 8.16 -1.62
N SER A 18 6.84 9.20 -1.26
CA SER A 18 7.61 9.25 0.00
C SER A 18 6.81 9.03 1.28
N VAL A 19 5.51 9.36 1.33
CA VAL A 19 4.66 9.20 2.53
C VAL A 19 3.74 7.98 2.46
N LEU A 20 3.66 7.33 1.29
CA LEU A 20 2.82 6.15 1.06
C LEU A 20 3.03 5.06 2.14
N PRO A 21 4.25 4.68 2.57
CA PRO A 21 4.44 3.61 3.55
C PRO A 21 3.73 3.89 4.88
N TYR A 22 3.80 5.14 5.36
CA TYR A 22 3.10 5.55 6.57
C TYR A 22 1.57 5.55 6.38
N HIS A 23 1.10 6.00 5.21
CA HIS A 23 -0.32 5.95 4.88
C HIS A 23 -0.86 4.51 4.86
N LEU A 24 -0.13 3.56 4.25
CA LEU A 24 -0.56 2.16 4.13
C LEU A 24 -0.86 1.52 5.49
N VAL A 25 -0.06 1.81 6.52
CA VAL A 25 -0.27 1.30 7.90
C VAL A 25 -1.64 1.71 8.45
N ARG A 26 -2.06 2.95 8.20
CA ARG A 26 -3.36 3.49 8.66
C ARG A 26 -4.50 3.06 7.74
N CYS A 27 -4.27 3.05 6.44
CA CYS A 27 -5.28 2.71 5.44
C CYS A 27 -5.68 1.23 5.55
N ARG A 28 -4.72 0.32 5.75
CA ARG A 28 -4.98 -1.10 6.00
C ARG A 28 -5.91 -1.35 7.19
N LYS A 29 -5.87 -0.51 8.23
CA LYS A 29 -6.76 -0.65 9.39
C LYS A 29 -8.21 -0.27 9.07
N ASN A 30 -8.41 0.64 8.12
CA ASN A 30 -9.74 1.13 7.72
C ASN A 30 -10.34 0.30 6.58
N HIS A 31 -9.49 -0.30 5.73
CA HIS A 31 -9.88 -1.16 4.63
C HIS A 31 -9.35 -2.58 4.91
N PRO A 32 -10.10 -3.45 5.62
CA PRO A 32 -9.71 -4.83 5.91
C PRO A 32 -9.79 -5.68 4.64
N LEU A 33 -8.88 -5.41 3.72
CA LEU A 33 -8.61 -6.21 2.53
C LEU A 33 -7.51 -7.22 2.89
N GLU A 34 -7.52 -8.39 2.26
CA GLU A 34 -6.49 -9.42 2.42
C GLU A 34 -5.19 -9.06 1.66
N LYS A 35 -4.74 -7.82 1.82
CA LYS A 35 -3.54 -7.28 1.20
C LYS A 35 -2.45 -7.06 2.25
N VAL A 36 -1.22 -7.45 1.91
CA VAL A 36 -0.04 -7.33 2.76
C VAL A 36 1.01 -6.47 2.09
N GLN A 37 1.79 -5.75 2.91
CA GLN A 37 2.94 -5.01 2.41
C GLN A 37 4.05 -6.00 2.07
N CYS A 38 4.65 -5.85 0.90
CA CYS A 38 5.76 -6.68 0.45
C CYS A 38 6.96 -6.52 1.40
N PRO A 39 7.62 -7.60 1.82
CA PRO A 39 8.79 -7.52 2.69
C PRO A 39 10.02 -6.90 2.00
N PHE A 40 10.03 -6.84 0.66
CA PHE A 40 11.15 -6.33 -0.13
C PHE A 40 10.96 -4.89 -0.61
N ASP A 41 9.72 -4.40 -0.70
CA ASP A 41 9.44 -3.04 -1.15
C ASP A 41 8.29 -2.43 -0.34
N ALA A 42 8.58 -1.30 0.30
CA ALA A 42 7.63 -0.64 1.20
C ALA A 42 6.45 0.04 0.46
N PHE A 43 6.51 0.13 -0.87
CA PHE A 43 5.44 0.68 -1.71
C PHE A 43 4.61 -0.43 -2.36
N HIS A 44 5.15 -1.65 -2.44
CA HIS A 44 4.48 -2.77 -3.05
C HIS A 44 3.50 -3.42 -2.06
N VAL A 45 2.24 -3.46 -2.45
CA VAL A 45 1.17 -4.14 -1.71
C VAL A 45 0.69 -5.29 -2.58
N VAL A 46 0.80 -6.50 -2.04
CA VAL A 46 0.39 -7.74 -2.71
C VAL A 46 -0.79 -8.35 -1.98
N ASP A 47 -1.62 -9.11 -2.69
CA ASP A 47 -2.59 -9.96 -2.02
C ASP A 47 -1.85 -11.02 -1.19
N LYS A 48 -2.41 -11.35 -0.02
CA LYS A 48 -1.78 -12.28 0.94
C LYS A 48 -1.44 -13.62 0.29
N GLU A 49 -2.27 -14.06 -0.65
CA GLU A 49 -2.10 -15.29 -1.44
C GLU A 49 -0.80 -15.30 -2.29
N TYR A 50 -0.29 -14.14 -2.70
CA TYR A 50 0.91 -14.03 -3.52
C TYR A 50 2.22 -13.99 -2.72
N LEU A 51 2.16 -13.97 -1.38
CA LEU A 51 3.36 -14.00 -0.54
C LEU A 51 3.83 -15.44 -0.22
N GLU A 52 3.02 -16.45 -0.56
CA GLU A 52 3.30 -17.87 -0.31
C GLU A 52 3.65 -18.58 -1.63
N VAL A 53 4.86 -18.32 -2.15
CA VAL A 53 5.56 -19.21 -3.10
C VAL A 53 7.02 -19.37 -2.65
#